data_AF-A0A444Z1Y0-F1
#
_entry.id   AF-A0A444Z1Y0-F1
#
_cell.length_a   1.000
_cell.length_b   1.000
_cell.length_c   1.000
_cell.angle_alpha   90.00
_cell.angle_beta   90.00
_cell.angle_gamma   90.00
#
_symmetry.space_group_name_H-M   'P 1'
#
loop_
_entity.id
_entity.type
_entity.pdbx_description
1 polymer ?
#
loop_
_entity_poly.entity_id
_entity_poly.type
_entity_poly.pdbx_seq_one_letter_code
_entity_poly.pdbx_strand_id
1 'polypeptide(L)'
;MAELEERMKVLTMGTRENEDEEVGDTFAERAESYYQKRPQLLTLLQDLYNGYITLSDRYIQTLAKQKQQHHHSRHSSQVSTLDGGGFSDQEESSIGVTSNVDYSDTESAISYQPQSNVVKLKHGNSSMSPILDLDVIVAELVMKNVECDVMVHEVGAMERKYCESSRKNELQKSLLEVLESERHVLLNENASLSYRVNTLVEENKELVSESAFVKRKAGELAKCVLKMREDHRVFMLHRKIEDLQAQIHGLEKRNKEYYERLLKRDVGDDGVCKGNKNNDVGGNGISLEVRVLRRFKWKDVGSVSSSSTGSVSGRSFDDLKKDKNKKGTSLWKKLKNMDLILCGMNPTCA
;
A
#
# COMPACT_ATOMS: atom_id res chain seq x y z
N MET A 1 27.41 0.15 11.20
CA MET A 1 26.43 1.12 10.66
C MET A 1 26.05 0.76 9.24
N ALA A 2 27.00 0.71 8.29
CA ALA A 2 26.74 0.30 6.90
C ALA A 2 26.05 -1.08 6.76
N GLU A 3 26.47 -2.07 7.56
CA GLU A 3 25.86 -3.41 7.53
C GLU A 3 24.42 -3.44 8.09
N LEU A 4 24.10 -2.57 9.05
CA LEU A 4 22.75 -2.42 9.62
C LEU A 4 21.80 -1.77 8.60
N GLU A 5 22.31 -0.75 7.91
CA GLU A 5 21.60 -0.02 6.86
C GLU A 5 21.32 -0.92 5.64
N GLU A 6 22.29 -1.75 5.26
CA GLU A 6 22.14 -2.76 4.22
C GLU A 6 21.06 -3.80 4.58
N ARG A 7 21.05 -4.30 5.82
CA ARG A 7 19.99 -5.21 6.32
C ARG A 7 18.61 -4.55 6.37
N MET A 8 18.54 -3.27 6.75
CA MET A 8 17.30 -2.48 6.75
C MET A 8 16.72 -2.29 5.34
N LYS A 9 17.59 -2.15 4.34
CA LYS A 9 17.21 -2.06 2.92
C LYS A 9 16.64 -3.38 2.39
N VAL A 10 17.25 -4.51 2.74
CA VAL A 10 16.79 -5.86 2.35
C VAL A 10 15.40 -6.18 2.95
N LEU A 11 15.17 -5.78 4.20
CA LEU A 11 13.87 -5.92 4.87
C LEU A 11 12.74 -5.19 4.17
N THR A 12 13.00 -3.98 3.66
CA THR A 12 12.00 -3.17 2.95
C THR A 12 11.60 -3.81 1.61
N MET A 13 12.54 -4.49 0.94
CA MET A 13 12.33 -5.12 -0.37
C MET A 13 11.58 -6.47 -0.31
N GLY A 14 11.71 -7.25 0.77
CA GLY A 14 11.02 -8.54 0.93
C GLY A 14 9.53 -8.45 1.32
N THR A 15 9.02 -7.24 1.55
CA THR A 15 7.67 -6.99 2.12
C THR A 15 6.52 -7.28 1.14
N ARG A 16 6.80 -7.39 -0.16
CA ARG A 16 5.79 -7.22 -1.23
C ARG A 16 5.16 -8.51 -1.75
N GLU A 17 5.58 -9.70 -1.28
CA GLU A 17 5.19 -10.98 -1.88
C GLU A 17 4.23 -11.87 -1.05
N ASN A 18 3.87 -11.50 0.19
CA ASN A 18 3.22 -12.44 1.12
C ASN A 18 1.95 -11.90 1.84
N GLU A 19 1.16 -11.04 1.19
CA GLU A 19 -0.02 -10.41 1.84
C GLU A 19 -1.31 -11.24 1.81
N ASP A 20 -1.33 -12.37 1.12
CA ASP A 20 -2.55 -13.19 0.98
C ASP A 20 -2.50 -14.43 1.88
N GLU A 21 -2.73 -14.27 3.18
CA GLU A 21 -3.35 -15.31 4.04
C GLU A 21 -3.60 -14.74 5.45
N GLU A 22 -4.87 -14.40 5.71
CA GLU A 22 -5.40 -13.94 7.00
C GLU A 22 -5.38 -15.10 8.00
N VAL A 23 -4.25 -15.29 8.69
CA VAL A 23 -4.09 -16.28 9.75
C VAL A 23 -4.09 -15.55 11.09
N GLY A 24 -5.22 -15.63 11.80
CA GLY A 24 -5.39 -15.16 13.18
C GLY A 24 -6.70 -14.38 13.39
N ASP A 25 -7.63 -14.96 14.15
CA ASP A 25 -8.90 -14.31 14.50
C ASP A 25 -8.65 -13.18 15.53
N THR A 26 -7.53 -13.24 16.26
CA THR A 26 -7.15 -12.25 17.28
C THR A 26 -5.94 -11.40 16.86
N PHE A 27 -5.81 -10.19 17.45
CA PHE A 27 -4.68 -9.30 17.18
C PHE A 27 -3.33 -9.92 17.55
N ALA A 28 -3.28 -10.66 18.66
CA ALA A 28 -2.05 -11.32 19.12
C ALA A 28 -1.56 -12.37 18.12
N GLU A 29 -2.46 -13.23 17.62
CA GLU A 29 -2.12 -14.24 16.62
C GLU A 29 -1.69 -13.62 15.28
N ARG A 30 -2.36 -12.54 14.85
CA ARG A 30 -1.93 -11.81 13.63
C ARG A 30 -0.55 -11.19 13.81
N ALA A 31 -0.27 -10.59 14.97
CA ALA A 31 1.03 -10.04 15.27
C ALA A 31 2.10 -11.14 15.30
N GLU A 32 1.82 -12.27 15.95
CA GLU A 32 2.74 -13.41 16.00
C GLU A 32 3.03 -13.97 14.60
N SER A 33 1.99 -14.21 13.80
CA SER A 33 2.11 -14.66 12.40
C SER A 33 2.93 -13.67 11.55
N TYR A 34 2.70 -12.37 11.72
CA TYR A 34 3.43 -11.31 11.03
C TYR A 34 4.94 -11.35 11.32
N TYR A 35 5.34 -11.51 12.58
CA TYR A 35 6.76 -11.58 12.95
C TYR A 35 7.39 -12.94 12.63
N GLN A 36 6.63 -14.05 12.70
CA GLN A 36 7.10 -15.36 12.26
C GLN A 36 7.42 -15.39 10.75
N LYS A 37 6.60 -14.74 9.92
CA LYS A 37 6.85 -14.60 8.48
C LYS A 37 8.07 -13.71 8.16
N ARG A 38 8.56 -12.93 9.13
CA ARG A 38 9.61 -11.90 8.94
C ARG A 38 10.67 -11.98 10.04
N PRO A 39 11.42 -13.09 10.16
CA PRO A 39 12.42 -13.27 11.22
C PRO A 39 13.56 -12.26 11.16
N GLN A 40 13.78 -11.64 9.99
CA GLN A 40 14.79 -10.58 9.82
C GLN A 40 14.42 -9.32 10.62
N LEU A 41 13.13 -9.06 10.86
CA LEU A 41 12.67 -7.90 11.65
C LEU A 41 12.99 -8.08 13.14
N LEU A 42 12.85 -9.31 13.65
CA LEU A 42 13.26 -9.66 15.01
C LEU A 42 14.78 -9.55 15.18
N THR A 43 15.53 -9.99 14.17
CA THR A 43 17.00 -9.87 14.16
C THR A 43 17.43 -8.40 14.20
N LEU A 44 16.80 -7.55 13.39
CA LEU A 44 17.06 -6.11 13.39
C LEU A 44 16.74 -5.46 14.75
N LEU A 45 15.62 -5.85 15.36
CA LEU A 45 15.24 -5.34 16.68
C LEU A 45 16.28 -5.71 17.76
N GLN A 46 16.79 -6.94 17.70
CA GLN A 46 17.86 -7.40 18.59
C GLN A 46 19.16 -6.62 18.36
N ASP A 47 19.53 -6.38 17.09
CA ASP A 47 20.73 -5.59 16.74
C ASP A 47 20.61 -4.14 17.24
N LEU A 48 19.44 -3.51 17.11
CA LEU A 48 19.17 -2.17 17.63
C LEU A 48 19.23 -2.12 19.16
N TYR A 49 18.64 -3.10 19.83
CA TYR A 49 18.69 -3.21 21.28
C TYR A 49 20.13 -3.34 21.78
N ASN A 50 20.92 -4.24 21.19
CA ASN A 50 22.32 -4.43 21.53
C ASN A 50 23.17 -3.16 21.26
N GLY A 51 22.88 -2.47 20.16
CA GLY A 51 23.51 -1.20 19.82
C GLY A 51 23.21 -0.10 20.84
N TYR A 52 21.95 -0.01 21.29
CA TYR A 52 21.53 0.91 22.34
C TYR A 52 22.26 0.61 23.66
N ILE A 53 22.25 -0.65 24.11
CA ILE A 53 22.94 -1.07 25.34
C ILE A 53 24.45 -0.74 25.28
N THR A 54 25.09 -1.02 24.15
CA THR A 54 26.51 -0.71 23.96
C THR A 54 26.78 0.80 23.99
N LEU A 55 25.87 1.60 23.44
CA LEU A 55 25.98 3.06 23.47
C LEU A 55 25.77 3.62 24.87
N SER A 56 24.75 3.13 25.59
CA SER A 56 24.47 3.54 26.97
C SER A 56 25.62 3.17 27.90
N ASP A 57 26.22 1.98 27.75
CA ASP A 57 27.37 1.56 28.54
C ASP A 57 28.58 2.47 28.31
N ARG A 58 28.87 2.84 27.05
CA ARG A 58 29.95 3.78 26.74
C ARG A 58 29.69 5.17 27.30
N TYR A 59 28.44 5.63 27.27
CA TYR A 59 28.05 6.92 27.85
C TYR A 59 28.26 6.92 29.37
N ILE A 60 27.77 5.88 30.06
CA ILE A 60 27.95 5.70 31.51
C ILE A 60 29.43 5.61 31.87
N GLN A 61 30.24 4.85 31.12
CA GLN A 61 31.69 4.76 31.31
C GLN A 61 32.39 6.10 31.09
N THR A 62 31.95 6.91 30.13
CA THR A 62 32.50 8.24 29.86
C THR A 62 32.22 9.20 31.01
N LEU A 63 30.98 9.19 31.52
CA LEU A 63 30.62 9.96 32.72
C LEU A 63 31.42 9.52 33.96
N ALA A 64 31.63 8.22 34.16
CA ALA A 64 32.44 7.71 35.25
C ALA A 64 33.92 8.10 35.11
N LYS A 65 34.48 8.06 33.90
CA LYS A 65 35.86 8.52 33.61
C LYS A 65 36.01 10.02 33.82
N GLN A 66 35.05 10.84 33.43
CA GLN A 66 35.08 12.28 33.71
C GLN A 66 35.06 12.57 35.21
N LYS A 67 34.24 11.85 35.99
CA LYS A 67 34.26 11.96 37.46
C LYS A 67 35.59 11.51 38.07
N GLN A 68 36.22 10.46 37.56
CA GLN A 68 37.54 9.97 38.02
C GLN A 68 38.67 10.96 37.67
N GLN A 69 38.62 11.62 36.51
CA GLN A 69 39.57 12.68 36.13
C GLN A 69 39.46 13.92 37.04
N HIS A 70 38.25 14.24 37.51
CA HIS A 70 38.07 15.30 38.52
C HIS A 70 38.49 14.89 39.95
N HIS A 71 38.66 13.60 40.23
CA HIS A 71 39.15 13.11 41.53
C HIS A 71 40.67 12.91 41.60
N HIS A 72 41.38 12.83 40.47
CA HIS A 72 42.86 12.82 40.48
C HIS A 72 43.49 14.21 40.63
N SER A 73 42.70 15.29 40.58
CA SER A 73 43.13 16.66 40.90
C SER A 73 42.70 17.09 42.31
N ARG A 74 42.88 16.21 43.31
CA ARG A 74 42.77 16.59 44.73
C ARG A 74 43.91 15.99 45.53
N HIS A 75 45.04 16.70 45.53
CA HIS A 75 45.82 16.82 46.75
C HIS A 75 45.25 18.01 47.55
N SER A 76 44.71 17.70 48.73
CA SER A 76 44.65 18.54 49.93
C SER A 76 43.89 19.87 49.89
N SER A 77 42.65 19.87 50.42
CA SER A 77 42.38 20.41 51.78
C SER A 77 40.87 20.37 52.09
N GLN A 78 40.56 20.07 53.34
CA GLN A 78 39.22 19.95 53.92
C GLN A 78 38.52 21.30 54.14
N VAL A 79 37.18 21.26 54.29
CA VAL A 79 36.24 22.11 55.10
C VAL A 79 34.87 22.08 54.39
N SER A 80 33.86 21.34 54.91
CA SER A 80 32.65 21.82 55.63
C SER A 80 31.88 22.94 54.90
N THR A 81 30.56 23.00 54.72
CA THR A 81 29.38 22.41 55.41
C THR A 81 28.11 22.90 54.67
N LEU A 82 26.97 22.26 54.95
CA LEU A 82 25.57 22.61 54.62
C LEU A 82 25.16 22.46 53.13
N ASP A 83 23.92 22.14 52.78
CA ASP A 83 22.73 21.51 53.36
C ASP A 83 21.68 21.55 52.24
N GLY A 84 20.77 20.58 52.22
CA GLY A 84 19.39 20.82 51.78
C GLY A 84 19.08 20.76 50.28
N GLY A 85 18.24 19.78 49.93
CA GLY A 85 17.26 19.96 48.86
C GLY A 85 17.14 18.79 47.90
N GLY A 86 16.24 17.85 48.22
CA GLY A 86 15.75 16.85 47.27
C GLY A 86 14.71 17.41 46.29
N PHE A 87 13.95 16.46 45.71
CA PHE A 87 12.90 16.58 44.69
C PHE A 87 13.44 16.60 43.25
N SER A 88 12.83 15.94 42.28
CA SER A 88 11.78 14.93 42.19
C SER A 88 11.78 14.56 40.71
N ASP A 89 11.52 13.30 40.39
CA ASP A 89 11.00 12.94 39.08
C ASP A 89 9.71 13.73 38.82
N GLN A 90 9.64 14.43 37.68
CA GLN A 90 8.38 14.75 37.03
C GLN A 90 8.60 14.86 35.52
N GLU A 91 8.06 13.88 34.80
CA GLU A 91 7.74 13.99 33.39
C GLU A 91 6.73 15.13 33.18
N GLU A 92 7.00 16.05 32.25
CA GLU A 92 6.11 16.32 31.12
C GLU A 92 6.76 17.27 30.10
N SER A 93 6.75 16.78 28.86
CA SER A 93 6.41 17.47 27.62
C SER A 93 6.58 19.00 27.49
N SER A 94 7.27 19.33 26.40
CA SER A 94 7.00 20.43 25.45
C SER A 94 7.91 21.67 25.47
N ILE A 95 8.56 21.85 24.31
CA ILE A 95 9.06 23.10 23.72
C ILE A 95 10.28 23.71 24.43
N GLY A 96 11.45 23.13 24.13
CA GLY A 96 12.75 23.74 24.41
C GLY A 96 13.10 24.84 23.41
N VAL A 97 12.67 26.07 23.69
CA VAL A 97 13.39 27.29 23.30
C VAL A 97 13.39 28.22 24.51
N THR A 98 14.22 27.90 25.49
CA THR A 98 14.77 28.89 26.40
C THR A 98 16.27 28.94 26.12
N SER A 99 16.66 29.92 25.32
CA SER A 99 18.05 30.37 25.28
C SER A 99 18.36 30.98 26.64
N ASN A 100 18.67 30.14 27.62
CA ASN A 100 19.46 30.53 28.79
C ASN A 100 20.86 30.81 28.26
N VAL A 101 21.01 32.02 27.76
CA VAL A 101 22.29 32.64 27.51
C VAL A 101 22.88 32.91 28.89
N ASP A 102 23.57 31.91 29.41
CA ASP A 102 24.33 32.01 30.66
C ASP A 102 25.66 32.71 30.34
N TYR A 103 25.58 34.01 29.99
CA TYR A 103 26.73 34.91 30.09
C TYR A 103 26.86 35.29 31.57
N SER A 104 27.42 34.39 32.38
CA SER A 104 28.08 34.82 33.60
C SER A 104 29.43 35.40 33.21
N ASP A 105 29.39 36.62 32.69
CA ASP A 105 30.51 37.55 32.74
C ASP A 105 30.80 37.77 34.23
N THR A 106 31.66 36.91 34.77
CA THR A 106 32.31 37.15 36.06
C THR A 106 33.43 38.14 35.79
N GLU A 107 33.05 39.35 35.39
CA GLU A 107 33.85 40.53 35.65
C GLU A 107 33.92 40.67 37.17
N SER A 108 34.93 40.01 37.74
CA SER A 108 35.34 40.17 39.11
C SER A 108 35.76 41.63 39.28
N ALA A 109 34.80 42.48 39.64
CA ALA A 109 35.01 43.88 39.96
C ALA A 109 35.87 43.97 41.22
N ILE A 110 37.18 43.78 41.05
CA ILE A 110 38.17 44.15 42.05
C ILE A 110 38.21 45.67 42.04
N SER A 111 37.65 46.26 43.10
CA SER A 111 37.75 47.68 43.38
C SER A 111 39.23 48.03 43.57
N TYR A 112 39.89 48.48 42.51
CA TYR A 112 41.13 49.22 42.64
C TYR A 112 40.77 50.61 43.15
N GLN A 113 40.66 50.73 44.47
CA GLN A 113 40.95 52.01 45.11
C GLN A 113 42.43 52.31 44.77
N PRO A 114 42.76 53.37 44.02
CA PRO A 114 44.14 53.71 43.76
C PRO A 114 44.72 54.12 45.11
N GLN A 115 45.48 53.24 45.75
CA GLN A 115 46.42 53.68 46.78
C GLN A 115 47.46 54.53 46.05
N SER A 116 47.16 55.83 46.00
CA SER A 116 48.10 56.93 46.19
C SER A 116 49.55 56.45 46.28
N ASN A 117 50.26 56.47 45.15
CA ASN A 117 51.71 56.65 45.10
C ASN A 117 52.04 57.57 43.94
N VAL A 118 51.41 58.76 43.95
CA VAL A 118 52.05 59.92 43.33
C VAL A 118 53.18 60.28 44.28
N VAL A 119 54.40 59.84 43.98
CA VAL A 119 55.61 60.37 44.60
C VAL A 119 55.67 61.85 44.22
N LYS A 120 55.08 62.69 45.09
CA LYS A 120 55.31 64.11 45.10
C LYS A 120 56.78 64.31 45.47
N LEU A 121 57.61 64.52 44.44
CA LEU A 121 58.97 64.98 44.58
C LEU A 121 58.97 66.38 45.23
N LYS A 122 59.00 66.42 46.56
CA LYS A 122 59.30 67.63 47.32
C LYS A 122 60.80 67.87 47.17
N HIS A 123 61.13 68.96 46.48
CA HIS A 123 62.44 69.58 46.58
C HIS A 123 62.67 69.97 48.05
N GLY A 124 63.62 69.30 48.68
CA GLY A 124 64.02 69.53 50.06
C GLY A 124 65.34 68.83 50.33
N ASN A 125 66.42 69.57 50.06
CA ASN A 125 67.82 69.24 50.33
C ASN A 125 68.04 68.21 51.44
N SER A 126 68.59 67.04 51.09
CA SER A 126 69.59 66.40 51.92
C SER A 126 70.44 65.44 51.10
N SER A 127 71.74 65.65 51.19
CA SER A 127 72.81 64.77 50.74
C SER A 127 72.64 63.38 51.37
N MET A 128 72.26 62.36 50.59
CA MET A 128 72.89 61.02 50.57
C MET A 128 72.12 60.01 49.69
N SER A 129 72.88 59.39 48.79
CA SER A 129 72.68 58.13 48.06
C SER A 129 71.96 58.17 46.68
N PRO A 130 72.71 58.05 45.56
CA PRO A 130 72.16 57.75 44.23
C PRO A 130 71.61 56.31 44.09
N ILE A 131 71.49 55.59 45.21
CA ILE A 131 71.15 54.17 45.28
C ILE A 131 69.62 53.98 45.34
N LEU A 132 68.91 54.83 46.09
CA LEU A 132 67.45 54.74 46.24
C LEU A 132 66.68 55.13 44.97
N ASP A 133 67.24 56.03 44.15
CA ASP A 133 66.65 56.45 42.87
C ASP A 133 66.77 55.33 41.82
N LEU A 134 67.87 54.58 41.88
CA LEU A 134 68.10 53.41 41.04
C LEU A 134 67.12 52.27 41.38
N ASP A 135 66.84 52.04 42.67
CA ASP A 135 65.89 51.00 43.11
C ASP A 135 64.47 51.27 42.64
N VAL A 136 64.04 52.54 42.59
CA VAL A 136 62.71 52.93 42.06
C VAL A 136 62.63 52.66 40.56
N ILE A 137 63.67 53.03 39.80
CA ILE A 137 63.75 52.77 38.36
C ILE A 137 63.76 51.27 38.07
N VAL A 138 64.49 50.47 38.87
CA VAL A 138 64.52 49.01 38.74
C VAL A 138 63.15 48.42 39.06
N ALA A 139 62.46 48.89 40.11
CA ALA A 139 61.11 48.43 40.44
C ALA A 139 60.12 48.75 39.32
N GLU A 140 60.17 49.95 38.75
CA GLU A 140 59.31 50.33 37.62
C GLU A 140 59.59 49.48 36.38
N LEU A 141 60.86 49.22 36.06
CA LEU A 141 61.25 48.35 34.96
C LEU A 141 60.76 46.91 35.16
N VAL A 142 60.89 46.36 36.37
CA VAL A 142 60.41 45.02 36.70
C VAL A 142 58.88 44.95 36.61
N MET A 143 58.18 45.95 37.16
CA MET A 143 56.71 46.03 37.02
C MET A 143 56.31 46.08 35.55
N LYS A 144 56.96 46.92 34.74
CA LYS A 144 56.68 47.02 33.30
C LYS A 144 57.01 45.74 32.53
N ASN A 145 58.06 45.02 32.91
CA ASN A 145 58.38 43.74 32.29
C ASN A 145 57.31 42.68 32.59
N VAL A 146 56.84 42.60 33.84
CA VAL A 146 55.75 41.68 34.22
C VAL A 146 54.44 42.06 33.52
N GLU A 147 54.10 43.34 33.43
CA GLU A 147 52.94 43.82 32.65
C GLU A 147 53.04 43.40 31.18
N CYS A 148 54.22 43.52 30.56
CA CYS A 148 54.45 43.03 29.20
C CYS A 148 54.25 41.51 29.09
N ASP A 149 54.79 40.71 30.02
CA ASP A 149 54.64 39.25 30.02
C ASP A 149 53.16 38.82 30.16
N VAL A 150 52.40 39.51 31.01
CA VAL A 150 50.95 39.30 31.17
C VAL A 150 50.21 39.62 29.87
N MET A 151 50.46 40.78 29.26
CA MET A 151 49.83 41.16 28.00
C MET A 151 50.16 40.16 26.88
N VAL A 152 51.41 39.69 26.79
CA VAL A 152 51.81 38.68 25.79
C VAL A 152 51.04 37.38 25.99
N HIS A 153 50.87 36.91 27.24
CA HIS A 153 50.09 35.72 27.53
C HIS A 153 48.60 35.90 27.18
N GLU A 154 48.00 37.04 27.51
CA GLU A 154 46.60 37.34 27.19
C GLU A 154 46.36 37.41 25.68
N VAL A 155 47.24 38.07 24.93
CA VAL A 155 47.17 38.11 23.46
C VAL A 155 47.31 36.70 22.88
N GLY A 156 48.25 35.90 23.37
CA GLY A 156 48.42 34.51 22.92
C GLY A 156 47.23 33.61 23.27
N ALA A 157 46.53 33.87 24.37
CA ALA A 157 45.28 33.18 24.70
C ALA A 157 44.12 33.61 23.78
N MET A 158 44.03 34.91 23.47
CA MET A 158 43.04 35.47 22.55
C MET A 158 43.23 34.92 21.13
N GLU A 159 44.47 34.86 20.64
CA GLU A 159 44.81 34.34 19.31
C GLU A 159 44.40 32.88 19.16
N ARG A 160 44.69 32.03 20.15
CA ARG A 160 44.27 30.62 20.14
C ARG A 160 42.74 30.48 20.06
N LYS A 161 42.00 31.24 20.86
CA LYS A 161 40.53 31.25 20.82
C LYS A 161 40.00 31.72 19.46
N TYR A 162 40.63 32.73 18.87
CA TYR A 162 40.27 33.21 17.55
C TYR A 162 40.52 32.15 16.47
N CYS A 163 41.68 31.49 16.47
CA CYS A 163 41.98 30.40 15.54
C CYS A 163 41.00 29.23 15.69
N GLU A 164 40.67 28.83 16.92
CA GLU A 164 39.67 27.80 17.18
C GLU A 164 38.28 28.21 16.65
N SER A 165 37.88 29.46 16.87
CA SER A 165 36.62 30.03 16.36
C SER A 165 36.59 30.08 14.83
N SER A 166 37.69 30.51 14.18
CA SER A 166 37.82 30.52 12.72
C SER A 166 37.67 29.12 12.14
N ARG A 167 38.40 28.15 12.70
CA ARG A 167 38.30 26.74 12.29
C ARG A 167 36.88 26.19 12.47
N LYS A 168 36.20 26.53 13.57
CA LYS A 168 34.80 26.14 13.80
C LYS A 168 33.87 26.76 12.75
N ASN A 169 34.07 28.04 12.41
CA ASN A 169 33.29 28.74 11.38
C ASN A 169 33.48 28.09 10.00
N GLU A 170 34.72 27.75 9.63
CA GLU A 170 35.03 27.05 8.38
C GLU A 170 34.36 25.67 8.30
N LEU A 171 34.42 24.88 9.38
CA LEU A 171 33.73 23.60 9.46
C LEU A 171 32.22 23.74 9.35
N GLN A 172 31.64 24.75 9.99
CA GLN A 172 30.20 25.02 9.89
C GLN A 172 29.79 25.41 8.46
N LYS A 173 30.61 26.19 7.75
CA LYS A 173 30.38 26.51 6.33
C LYS A 173 30.46 25.27 5.44
N SER A 174 31.48 24.43 5.64
CA SER A 174 31.63 23.18 4.87
C SER A 174 30.46 22.22 5.11
N LEU A 175 30.00 22.09 6.36
CA LEU A 175 28.81 21.30 6.66
C LEU A 175 27.56 21.84 5.95
N LEU A 176 27.39 23.16 5.92
CA LEU A 176 26.27 23.80 5.24
C LEU A 176 26.31 23.53 3.73
N GLU A 177 27.49 23.63 3.11
CA GLU A 177 27.69 23.31 1.69
C GLU A 177 27.32 21.84 1.37
N VAL A 178 27.75 20.89 2.21
CA VAL A 178 27.38 19.47 2.05
C VAL A 178 25.86 19.29 2.14
N LEU A 179 25.21 19.87 3.16
CA LEU A 179 23.75 19.78 3.32
C LEU A 179 23.00 20.43 2.14
N GLU A 180 23.49 21.56 1.62
CA GLU A 180 22.90 22.20 0.45
C GLU A 180 23.07 21.36 -0.83
N SER A 181 24.18 20.65 -0.96
CA SER A 181 24.43 19.72 -2.06
C SER A 181 23.52 18.48 -1.98
N GLU A 182 23.36 17.90 -0.80
CA GLU A 182 22.43 16.78 -0.55
C GLU A 182 21.00 17.18 -0.85
N ARG A 183 20.59 18.39 -0.40
CA ARG A 183 19.27 18.95 -0.72
C ARG A 183 19.05 19.05 -2.23
N HIS A 184 20.05 19.50 -2.99
CA HIS A 184 19.95 19.58 -4.45
C HIS A 184 19.83 18.21 -5.11
N VAL A 185 20.61 17.22 -4.67
CA VAL A 185 20.51 15.85 -5.16
C VAL A 185 19.12 15.29 -4.90
N LEU A 186 18.60 15.41 -3.67
CA LEU A 186 17.27 14.93 -3.31
C LEU A 186 16.16 15.61 -4.10
N LEU A 187 16.25 16.94 -4.33
CA LEU A 187 15.28 17.65 -5.17
C LEU A 187 15.30 17.15 -6.62
N ASN A 188 16.48 16.88 -7.17
CA ASN A 188 16.62 16.36 -8.52
C ASN A 188 16.07 14.93 -8.65
N GLU A 189 16.37 14.06 -7.69
CA GLU A 189 15.81 12.70 -7.64
C GLU A 189 14.29 12.72 -7.52
N ASN A 190 13.74 13.59 -6.67
CA ASN A 190 12.31 13.74 -6.50
C ASN A 190 11.62 14.23 -7.80
N ALA A 191 12.24 15.16 -8.52
CA ALA A 191 11.76 15.57 -9.84
C ALA A 191 11.77 14.40 -10.84
N SER A 192 12.86 13.63 -10.90
CA SER A 192 12.98 12.45 -11.77
C SER A 192 11.92 11.39 -11.45
N LEU A 193 11.72 11.08 -10.16
CA LEU A 193 10.68 10.16 -9.69
C LEU A 193 9.29 10.66 -10.06
N SER A 194 9.02 11.96 -9.90
CA SER A 194 7.74 12.56 -10.29
C SER A 194 7.46 12.39 -11.79
N TYR A 195 8.46 12.60 -12.66
CA TYR A 195 8.30 12.33 -14.09
C TYR A 195 7.99 10.86 -14.36
N ARG A 196 8.72 9.93 -13.73
CA ARG A 196 8.51 8.50 -13.92
C ARG A 196 7.13 8.04 -13.44
N VAL A 197 6.67 8.55 -12.30
CA VAL A 197 5.32 8.28 -11.79
C VAL A 197 4.28 8.80 -12.77
N ASN A 198 4.42 10.03 -13.27
CA ASN A 198 3.48 10.60 -14.24
C ASN A 198 3.42 9.77 -15.54
N THR A 199 4.56 9.31 -16.05
CA THR A 199 4.61 8.41 -17.21
C THR A 199 3.84 7.11 -16.95
N LEU A 200 4.10 6.45 -15.82
CA LEU A 200 3.41 5.21 -15.46
C LEU A 200 1.91 5.40 -15.22
N VAL A 201 1.49 6.58 -14.75
CA VAL A 201 0.07 6.92 -14.57
C VAL A 201 -0.64 7.05 -15.92
N GLU A 202 -0.05 7.73 -16.91
CA GLU A 202 -0.65 7.83 -18.24
C GLU A 202 -0.64 6.48 -18.97
N GLU A 203 0.43 5.69 -18.88
CA GLU A 203 0.46 4.32 -19.43
C GLU A 203 -0.63 3.42 -18.80
N ASN A 204 -0.83 3.49 -17.47
CA ASN A 204 -1.91 2.74 -16.81
C ASN A 204 -3.30 3.16 -17.31
N LYS A 205 -3.50 4.46 -17.51
CA LYS A 205 -4.77 5.00 -18.02
C LYS A 205 -5.05 4.50 -19.44
N GLU A 206 -4.03 4.43 -20.29
CA GLU A 206 -4.13 3.82 -21.62
C GLU A 206 -4.47 2.34 -21.54
N LEU A 207 -3.75 1.56 -20.72
CA LEU A 207 -4.00 0.13 -20.50
C LEU A 207 -5.41 -0.15 -19.98
N VAL A 208 -5.93 0.69 -19.07
CA VAL A 208 -7.31 0.58 -18.57
C VAL A 208 -8.31 0.78 -19.72
N SER A 209 -8.07 1.75 -20.61
CA SER A 209 -8.94 2.00 -21.76
C SER A 209 -8.89 0.87 -22.79
N GLU A 210 -7.70 0.30 -23.02
CA GLU A 210 -7.49 -0.83 -23.93
C GLU A 210 -8.14 -2.11 -23.38
N SER A 211 -7.93 -2.41 -22.10
CA SER A 211 -8.57 -3.54 -21.41
C SER A 211 -10.10 -3.46 -21.49
N ALA A 212 -10.68 -2.26 -21.27
CA ALA A 212 -12.10 -2.04 -21.42
C ALA A 212 -12.59 -2.26 -22.86
N PHE A 213 -11.80 -1.86 -23.86
CA PHE A 213 -12.09 -2.12 -25.27
C PHE A 213 -12.07 -3.61 -25.61
N VAL A 214 -11.01 -4.31 -25.23
CA VAL A 214 -10.85 -5.76 -25.44
C VAL A 214 -12.00 -6.52 -24.77
N LYS A 215 -12.35 -6.17 -23.53
CA LYS A 215 -13.50 -6.76 -22.82
C LYS A 215 -14.82 -6.57 -23.58
N ARG A 216 -15.06 -5.37 -24.15
CA ARG A 216 -16.23 -5.10 -24.99
C ARG A 216 -16.23 -5.98 -26.24
N LYS A 217 -15.10 -6.07 -26.95
CA LYS A 217 -14.97 -6.88 -28.17
C LYS A 217 -15.11 -8.38 -27.91
N ALA A 218 -14.52 -8.89 -26.84
CA ALA A 218 -14.72 -10.28 -26.40
C ALA A 218 -16.21 -10.55 -26.10
N GLY A 219 -16.90 -9.61 -25.46
CA GLY A 219 -18.34 -9.70 -25.21
C GLY A 219 -19.20 -9.70 -26.48
N GLU A 220 -18.85 -8.87 -27.48
CA GLU A 220 -19.51 -8.87 -28.80
C GLU A 220 -19.31 -10.22 -29.52
N LEU A 221 -18.08 -10.73 -29.52
CA LEU A 221 -17.75 -12.02 -30.13
C LEU A 221 -18.50 -13.18 -29.46
N ALA A 222 -18.56 -13.20 -28.13
CA ALA A 222 -19.30 -14.22 -27.39
C ALA A 222 -20.80 -14.23 -27.77
N LYS A 223 -21.41 -13.05 -27.92
CA LYS A 223 -22.80 -12.94 -28.40
C LYS A 223 -22.97 -13.48 -29.82
N CYS A 224 -22.03 -13.18 -30.71
CA CYS A 224 -22.05 -13.70 -32.09
C CYS A 224 -22.00 -15.23 -32.12
N VAL A 225 -21.08 -15.84 -31.35
CA VAL A 225 -20.95 -17.31 -31.26
C VAL A 225 -22.22 -17.97 -30.72
N LEU A 226 -22.84 -17.39 -29.69
CA LEU A 226 -24.11 -17.90 -29.16
C LEU A 226 -25.23 -17.86 -30.19
N LYS A 227 -25.32 -16.75 -30.95
CA LYS A 227 -26.30 -16.63 -32.03
C LYS A 227 -26.08 -17.69 -33.11
N MET A 228 -24.83 -17.89 -33.56
CA MET A 228 -24.50 -18.91 -34.55
C MET A 228 -24.86 -20.33 -34.09
N ARG A 229 -24.67 -20.65 -32.80
CA ARG A 229 -25.07 -21.95 -32.24
C ARG A 229 -26.58 -22.14 -32.29
N GLU A 230 -27.34 -21.11 -31.94
CA GLU A 230 -28.80 -21.15 -31.99
C GLU A 230 -29.30 -21.26 -33.44
N ASP A 231 -28.75 -20.48 -34.36
CA ASP A 231 -29.08 -20.54 -35.79
C ASP A 231 -28.80 -21.95 -36.36
N HIS A 232 -27.67 -22.56 -35.99
CA HIS A 232 -27.35 -23.94 -36.39
C HIS A 232 -28.33 -24.96 -35.80
N ARG A 233 -28.74 -24.80 -34.54
CA ARG A 233 -29.74 -25.66 -33.90
C ARG A 233 -31.09 -25.56 -34.61
N VAL A 234 -31.54 -24.35 -34.92
CA VAL A 234 -32.78 -24.09 -35.66
C VAL A 234 -32.72 -24.73 -37.04
N PHE A 235 -31.60 -24.58 -37.75
CA PHE A 235 -31.38 -25.22 -39.04
C PHE A 235 -31.52 -26.75 -38.97
N MET A 236 -30.87 -27.39 -37.99
CA MET A 236 -30.94 -28.86 -37.82
C MET A 236 -32.36 -29.34 -37.50
N LEU A 237 -33.11 -28.58 -36.68
CA LEU A 237 -34.51 -28.89 -36.38
C LEU A 237 -35.40 -28.72 -37.60
N HIS A 238 -35.19 -27.67 -38.40
CA HIS A 238 -35.91 -27.46 -39.65
C HIS A 238 -35.73 -28.65 -40.58
N ARG A 239 -34.48 -29.10 -40.77
CA ARG A 239 -34.18 -30.29 -41.58
C ARG A 239 -34.90 -31.55 -41.07
N LYS A 240 -34.93 -31.75 -39.75
CA LYS A 240 -35.63 -32.90 -39.15
C LYS A 240 -37.15 -32.84 -39.38
N ILE A 241 -37.73 -31.64 -39.34
CA ILE A 241 -39.15 -31.43 -39.63
C ILE A 241 -39.46 -31.79 -41.08
N GLU A 242 -38.64 -31.34 -42.03
CA GLU A 242 -38.78 -31.70 -43.45
C GLU A 242 -38.77 -33.22 -43.65
N ASP A 243 -37.79 -33.92 -43.05
CA ASP A 243 -37.67 -35.37 -43.16
C ASP A 243 -38.90 -36.10 -42.56
N LEU A 244 -39.39 -35.63 -41.41
CA LEU A 244 -40.58 -36.20 -40.77
C LEU A 244 -41.85 -35.93 -41.59
N GLN A 245 -41.98 -34.75 -42.19
CA GLN A 245 -43.09 -34.42 -43.08
C GLN A 245 -43.09 -35.33 -44.32
N ALA A 246 -41.93 -35.56 -44.93
CA ALA A 246 -41.79 -36.49 -46.06
C ALA A 246 -42.20 -37.92 -45.66
N GLN A 247 -41.80 -38.39 -44.47
CA GLN A 247 -42.21 -39.69 -43.95
C GLN A 247 -43.72 -39.79 -43.71
N ILE A 248 -44.33 -38.75 -43.13
CA ILE A 248 -45.78 -38.67 -42.92
C ILE A 248 -46.49 -38.76 -44.26
N HIS A 249 -46.09 -37.96 -45.26
CA HIS A 249 -46.69 -38.02 -46.59
C HIS A 249 -46.54 -39.40 -47.26
N GLY A 250 -45.39 -40.04 -47.11
CA GLY A 250 -45.18 -41.41 -47.58
C GLY A 250 -46.09 -42.44 -46.89
N LEU A 251 -46.31 -42.30 -45.58
CA LEU A 251 -47.24 -43.14 -44.80
C LEU A 251 -48.69 -42.87 -45.19
N GLU A 252 -49.10 -41.62 -45.32
CA GLU A 252 -50.44 -41.22 -45.76
C GLU A 252 -50.77 -41.81 -47.14
N LYS A 253 -49.80 -41.74 -48.07
CA LYS A 253 -49.95 -42.34 -49.40
C LYS A 253 -50.15 -43.85 -49.33
N ARG A 254 -49.31 -44.58 -48.59
CA ARG A 254 -49.43 -46.04 -48.43
C ARG A 254 -50.71 -46.45 -47.72
N ASN A 255 -51.13 -45.72 -46.69
CA ASN A 255 -52.40 -45.96 -46.01
C ASN A 255 -53.58 -45.76 -46.96
N LYS A 256 -53.57 -44.70 -47.78
CA LYS A 256 -54.60 -44.47 -48.79
C LYS A 256 -54.69 -45.64 -49.78
N GLU A 257 -53.55 -46.08 -50.31
CA GLU A 257 -53.48 -47.25 -51.21
C GLU A 257 -53.99 -48.54 -50.53
N TYR A 258 -53.70 -48.73 -49.24
CA TYR A 258 -54.19 -49.87 -48.47
C TYR A 258 -55.73 -49.85 -48.36
N TYR A 259 -56.33 -48.73 -47.98
CA TYR A 259 -57.79 -48.61 -47.88
C TYR A 259 -58.47 -48.76 -49.24
N GLU A 260 -57.89 -48.24 -50.33
CA GLU A 260 -58.41 -48.47 -51.68
C GLU A 260 -58.39 -49.95 -52.09
N ARG A 261 -57.40 -50.73 -51.65
CA ARG A 261 -57.37 -52.20 -51.88
C ARG A 261 -58.41 -52.93 -51.04
N LEU A 262 -58.60 -52.54 -49.79
CA LEU A 262 -59.61 -53.13 -48.90
C LEU A 262 -61.02 -52.95 -49.48
N LEU A 263 -61.37 -51.72 -49.90
CA LEU A 263 -62.63 -51.40 -50.56
C LEU A 263 -62.87 -52.21 -51.83
N LYS A 264 -61.82 -52.52 -52.62
CA LYS A 264 -61.93 -53.36 -53.81
C LYS A 264 -62.16 -54.83 -53.50
N ARG A 265 -61.79 -55.30 -52.30
CA ARG A 265 -61.96 -56.70 -51.88
C ARG A 265 -63.36 -56.96 -51.35
N ASP A 266 -63.96 -56.01 -50.63
CA ASP A 266 -65.35 -56.11 -50.14
C ASP A 266 -66.40 -56.00 -51.27
N VAL A 267 -66.02 -55.52 -52.46
CA VAL A 267 -66.89 -55.48 -53.66
C VAL A 267 -66.67 -56.74 -54.55
N GLY A 268 -65.73 -57.61 -54.18
CA GLY A 268 -65.30 -58.75 -54.98
C GLY A 268 -65.72 -60.14 -54.49
N ASP A 269 -66.50 -60.24 -53.40
CA ASP A 269 -66.95 -61.52 -52.84
C ASP A 269 -68.48 -61.60 -52.67
N ASP A 270 -69.22 -61.11 -53.66
CA ASP A 270 -70.61 -61.48 -53.90
C ASP A 270 -70.76 -61.91 -55.36
N GLY A 271 -70.44 -63.17 -55.61
CA GLY A 271 -70.49 -63.73 -56.97
C GLY A 271 -70.34 -65.23 -57.02
N VAL A 272 -71.36 -65.95 -56.54
CA VAL A 272 -71.99 -67.15 -57.14
C VAL A 272 -72.35 -68.21 -56.08
N CYS A 273 -73.64 -68.26 -55.71
CA CYS A 273 -74.41 -69.49 -55.63
C CYS A 273 -75.90 -69.18 -55.86
N LYS A 274 -76.47 -69.81 -56.89
CA LYS A 274 -77.91 -69.83 -57.23
C LYS A 274 -78.71 -70.46 -56.08
N GLY A 275 -79.90 -69.93 -55.78
CA GLY A 275 -80.95 -70.74 -55.16
C GLY A 275 -82.01 -69.99 -54.36
N ASN A 276 -83.21 -69.96 -54.94
CA ASN A 276 -84.54 -69.86 -54.32
C ASN A 276 -85.14 -68.51 -53.90
N LYS A 277 -86.33 -68.31 -54.50
CA LYS A 277 -87.43 -67.44 -54.13
C LYS A 277 -87.72 -67.48 -52.63
N ASN A 278 -87.98 -66.31 -52.04
CA ASN A 278 -89.22 -66.01 -51.31
C ASN A 278 -89.28 -64.53 -50.91
N ASN A 279 -90.50 -64.11 -50.59
CA ASN A 279 -91.04 -62.76 -50.53
C ASN A 279 -90.46 -61.83 -49.45
N ASP A 280 -90.82 -60.56 -49.66
CA ASP A 280 -91.14 -59.51 -48.70
C ASP A 280 -90.08 -58.46 -48.29
N VAL A 281 -90.38 -57.25 -48.78
CA VAL A 281 -90.59 -55.99 -48.03
C VAL A 281 -89.43 -55.45 -47.17
N GLY A 282 -89.03 -54.22 -47.52
CA GLY A 282 -88.51 -53.25 -46.55
C GLY A 282 -87.13 -52.70 -46.90
N GLY A 283 -87.11 -51.65 -47.72
CA GLY A 283 -85.88 -50.93 -48.06
C GLY A 283 -85.27 -50.25 -46.84
N ASN A 284 -84.13 -50.77 -46.38
CA ASN A 284 -83.18 -50.07 -45.52
C ASN A 284 -81.92 -49.77 -46.34
N GLY A 285 -81.88 -48.58 -46.95
CA GLY A 285 -80.65 -48.04 -47.54
C GLY A 285 -79.70 -47.60 -46.42
N ILE A 286 -78.77 -48.47 -46.04
CA ILE A 286 -77.66 -48.10 -45.15
C ILE A 286 -76.61 -47.39 -46.00
N SER A 287 -76.70 -46.07 -46.08
CA SER A 287 -75.64 -45.21 -46.61
C SER A 287 -74.46 -45.24 -45.64
N LEU A 288 -73.41 -45.97 -45.97
CA LEU A 288 -72.17 -46.02 -45.18
C LEU A 288 -71.32 -44.80 -45.55
N GLU A 289 -71.72 -43.64 -45.03
CA GLU A 289 -70.99 -42.38 -45.17
C GLU A 289 -69.73 -42.42 -44.29
N VAL A 290 -68.60 -42.89 -44.84
CA VAL A 290 -67.30 -42.77 -44.17
C VAL A 290 -66.86 -41.30 -44.21
N ARG A 291 -67.30 -40.52 -43.22
CA ARG A 291 -66.77 -39.18 -42.95
C ARG A 291 -65.34 -39.28 -42.45
N VAL A 292 -64.38 -39.16 -43.36
CA VAL A 292 -63.00 -38.82 -43.00
C VAL A 292 -63.01 -37.37 -42.50
N LEU A 293 -63.20 -37.19 -41.19
CA LEU A 293 -63.01 -35.92 -40.49
C LEU A 293 -61.53 -35.52 -40.55
N ARG A 294 -61.12 -34.87 -41.64
CA ARG A 294 -59.92 -34.02 -41.63
C ARG A 294 -60.24 -32.75 -40.85
N ARG A 295 -59.86 -32.73 -39.58
CA ARG A 295 -59.67 -31.48 -38.84
C ARG A 295 -58.59 -31.64 -37.78
N PHE A 296 -57.33 -31.73 -38.22
CA PHE A 296 -56.19 -31.43 -37.35
C PHE A 296 -56.01 -29.91 -37.33
N LYS A 297 -56.53 -29.28 -36.26
CA LYS A 297 -56.31 -27.88 -35.95
C LYS A 297 -54.97 -27.77 -35.23
N TRP A 298 -53.94 -27.29 -35.91
CA TRP A 298 -52.71 -26.86 -35.26
C TRP A 298 -53.04 -25.62 -34.44
N LYS A 299 -52.72 -25.64 -33.15
CA LYS A 299 -52.83 -24.50 -32.26
C LYS A 299 -51.48 -23.80 -32.29
N ASP A 300 -51.41 -22.67 -32.98
CA ASP A 300 -50.28 -21.75 -32.87
C ASP A 300 -50.17 -21.31 -31.40
N VAL A 301 -49.09 -21.72 -30.75
CA VAL A 301 -48.71 -21.21 -29.43
C VAL A 301 -47.61 -20.18 -29.66
N GLY A 302 -48.04 -18.92 -29.71
CA GLY A 302 -47.26 -17.79 -29.23
C GLY A 302 -46.18 -17.26 -30.17
N SER A 303 -46.59 -16.38 -31.09
CA SER A 303 -45.80 -15.18 -31.39
C SER A 303 -45.62 -14.38 -30.10
N VAL A 304 -44.41 -14.37 -29.54
CA VAL A 304 -43.99 -13.30 -28.62
C VAL A 304 -43.17 -12.33 -29.44
N SER A 305 -43.83 -11.22 -29.75
CA SER A 305 -43.34 -10.07 -30.48
C SER A 305 -42.02 -9.53 -29.95
N SER A 306 -41.02 -9.47 -30.82
CA SER A 306 -39.84 -8.64 -30.70
C SER A 306 -40.03 -7.35 -31.52
N SER A 307 -40.21 -6.21 -30.86
CA SER A 307 -40.01 -4.85 -31.38
C SER A 307 -39.92 -3.91 -30.17
N SER A 308 -38.72 -3.50 -29.75
CA SER A 308 -37.90 -2.40 -30.28
C SER A 308 -38.21 -1.03 -29.65
N THR A 309 -37.13 -0.39 -29.19
CA THR A 309 -36.89 1.06 -29.07
C THR A 309 -37.66 1.88 -28.03
N GLY A 310 -36.97 2.21 -26.93
CA GLY A 310 -36.48 3.56 -26.66
C GLY A 310 -37.48 4.67 -26.36
N SER A 311 -37.51 5.11 -25.10
CA SER A 311 -37.71 6.52 -24.76
C SER A 311 -37.01 6.84 -23.43
N VAL A 312 -36.14 7.85 -23.50
CA VAL A 312 -35.44 8.47 -22.39
C VAL A 312 -36.38 9.47 -21.74
N SER A 313 -36.54 9.39 -20.42
CA SER A 313 -37.18 10.41 -19.59
C SER A 313 -36.56 10.31 -18.21
N GLY A 314 -35.71 11.28 -17.89
CA GLY A 314 -34.99 11.35 -16.62
C GLY A 314 -35.88 11.74 -15.46
N ARG A 315 -35.62 11.15 -14.28
CA ARG A 315 -35.93 11.74 -12.98
C ARG A 315 -34.88 11.36 -11.94
N SER A 316 -34.76 12.29 -11.01
CA SER A 316 -33.72 12.57 -10.02
C SER A 316 -33.34 11.43 -9.06
N PHE A 317 -32.12 11.60 -8.57
CA PHE A 317 -31.53 11.14 -7.32
C PHE A 317 -32.42 11.44 -6.09
N ASP A 318 -32.25 10.59 -5.07
CA ASP A 318 -32.82 10.55 -3.71
C ASP A 318 -34.12 9.79 -3.42
N ASP A 319 -34.07 9.07 -2.30
CA ASP A 319 -35.13 8.38 -1.54
C ASP A 319 -35.59 6.97 -1.96
N LEU A 320 -34.96 5.94 -1.37
CA LEU A 320 -35.56 5.15 -0.28
C LEU A 320 -34.59 4.05 0.22
N LYS A 321 -34.00 4.29 1.39
CA LYS A 321 -33.56 3.23 2.30
C LYS A 321 -34.82 2.64 2.95
N LYS A 322 -34.83 1.31 3.13
CA LYS A 322 -35.76 0.50 3.96
C LYS A 322 -36.86 -0.23 3.17
N ASP A 323 -36.59 -1.47 2.76
CA ASP A 323 -37.29 -2.61 3.35
C ASP A 323 -36.69 -3.99 3.00
N LYS A 324 -36.28 -4.67 4.08
CA LYS A 324 -36.44 -6.08 4.44
C LYS A 324 -36.68 -7.13 3.34
N ASN A 325 -35.76 -8.10 3.33
CA ASN A 325 -35.98 -9.55 3.24
C ASN A 325 -37.08 -10.03 2.28
N LYS A 326 -36.73 -10.27 1.01
CA LYS A 326 -37.40 -11.29 0.19
C LYS A 326 -36.38 -12.10 -0.63
N LYS A 327 -36.13 -13.31 -0.11
CA LYS A 327 -35.82 -14.57 -0.82
C LYS A 327 -35.34 -14.44 -2.28
N GLY A 328 -34.03 -14.35 -2.47
CA GLY A 328 -33.35 -14.54 -3.76
C GLY A 328 -32.60 -15.87 -3.80
N THR A 329 -33.18 -16.83 -4.52
CA THR A 329 -32.54 -17.92 -5.30
C THR A 329 -31.19 -18.49 -4.80
N SER A 330 -31.28 -19.64 -4.12
CA SER A 330 -30.18 -20.51 -3.65
C SER A 330 -29.31 -21.14 -4.74
N LEU A 331 -29.43 -20.72 -6.00
CA LEU A 331 -28.73 -21.33 -7.14
C LEU A 331 -27.28 -20.83 -7.29
N TRP A 332 -26.98 -19.60 -6.87
CA TRP A 332 -25.62 -19.04 -6.97
C TRP A 332 -24.67 -19.54 -5.87
N LYS A 333 -25.20 -19.92 -4.69
CA LYS A 333 -24.39 -20.51 -3.61
C LYS A 333 -23.96 -21.96 -3.91
N LYS A 334 -24.67 -22.68 -4.79
CA LYS A 334 -24.31 -24.06 -5.18
C LYS A 334 -23.28 -24.14 -6.30
N LEU A 335 -23.12 -23.10 -7.12
CA LEU A 335 -22.14 -23.10 -8.20
C LEU A 335 -20.71 -22.79 -7.73
N LYS A 336 -20.57 -22.17 -6.54
CA LYS A 336 -19.28 -21.83 -5.94
C LYS A 336 -18.66 -22.97 -5.11
N ASN A 337 -19.40 -24.05 -4.88
CA ASN A 337 -18.96 -25.22 -4.09
C ASN A 337 -18.67 -26.45 -4.95
N MET A 338 -18.59 -26.31 -6.28
CA MET A 338 -18.13 -27.38 -7.16
C MET A 338 -16.63 -27.18 -7.42
N ASP A 339 -15.80 -27.76 -6.56
CA ASP A 339 -14.43 -28.12 -6.92
C ASP A 339 -14.53 -29.12 -8.08
N LEU A 340 -14.31 -28.63 -9.30
CA LEU A 340 -14.21 -29.48 -10.48
C LEU A 340 -12.74 -29.70 -10.83
N ILE A 341 -12.18 -30.72 -10.16
CA ILE A 341 -11.27 -31.73 -10.69
C ILE A 341 -9.91 -31.21 -11.20
N LEU A 342 -8.91 -31.37 -10.33
CA LEU A 342 -7.55 -31.75 -10.70
C LEU A 342 -7.58 -32.92 -11.69
N CYS A 343 -7.20 -32.69 -12.94
CA CYS A 343 -6.51 -33.69 -13.74
C CYS A 343 -5.12 -33.13 -14.06
N GLY A 344 -4.20 -33.32 -13.12
CA GLY A 344 -2.79 -33.32 -13.45
C GLY A 344 -2.44 -34.65 -14.11
N MET A 345 -1.90 -34.59 -15.32
CA MET A 345 -0.96 -35.59 -15.82
C MET A 345 -0.09 -34.94 -16.92
N ASN A 346 1.07 -34.44 -16.52
CA ASN A 346 2.28 -34.36 -17.37
C ASN A 346 2.96 -35.75 -17.33
N PRO A 347 4.01 -36.09 -18.12
CA PRO A 347 4.56 -35.52 -19.37
C PRO A 347 4.83 -36.63 -20.45
N THR A 348 5.51 -36.26 -21.55
CA THR A 348 6.21 -37.10 -22.56
C THR A 348 5.40 -37.83 -23.65
N CYS A 349 5.57 -37.38 -24.91
CA CYS A 349 5.91 -38.24 -26.05
C CYS A 349 6.45 -37.43 -27.24
N ALA A 350 7.58 -37.94 -27.75
CA ALA A 350 8.29 -37.79 -29.03
C ALA A 350 7.88 -36.72 -30.05
#